data_AF-A0A2E5HI09-F1
#
_entry.id   AF-A0A2E5HI09-F1
#
_cell.length_a   1.000
_cell.length_b   1.000
_cell.length_c   1.000
_cell.angle_alpha   90.00
_cell.angle_beta   90.00
_cell.angle_gamma   90.00
#
_symmetry.space_group_name_H-M   'P 1'
#
loop_
_entity.id
_entity.type
_entity.pdbx_description
1 polymer ?
#
loop_
_entity_poly.entity_id
_entity_poly.type
_entity_poly.pdbx_seq_one_letter_code
_entity_poly.pdbx_strand_id
1 'polypeptide(L)'
;MQPFKQTNDAIAERARTHLEQVVRIDSSSDETSDAIPSTPGQVELSEELERFFTELGAEVERDAYANMIATLPARGASPDAPPIALMIHLDTARGTHAIDGLNLQPAWDGARVPYPANPGLEVTTANYPALERYLGHDVVYGPGDAPFGLDDKLGLTHMMTLAWLLATNPEVPHPRLLLIARPDEEIGRSEALIGLAELLSERGVTMGYTLDGLDPLEINIENFNAAQAAIRFPRRSEAPPAEGLEVRFEIKGVNTHGATAKAEGHRPATRLAAELLIELEREGISDEVQLTWFASDPERDCDAQLQAWVRDREALTDLEQALERVVGPHAPRGASWSAPLERCVLRSKPREREVAAEEALRFIYRFLNSEPGFTLAAEDSEGYQGYSQPYRLVPDGDHLRLDVRLRDFARDQLAERQEHVRAQVGDDLEVTITQQYENMGPRLADRPELIQWPQEAAAALGLTAPIQPIRGGTGVDPFLDKGVALANLGTGYFAPESEKEFTTLQTMADHARWLGYLVQRIANP
;
A
#
# COMPACT_ATOMS: atom_id res chain seq x y z
N MET A 1 -5.60 -34.41 1.08
CA MET A 1 -6.69 -33.46 1.38
C MET A 1 -7.87 -33.79 0.48
N GLN A 2 -9.10 -33.54 0.92
CA GLN A 2 -10.29 -33.73 0.11
C GLN A 2 -10.36 -32.63 -0.97
N PRO A 3 -10.57 -33.00 -2.26
CA PRO A 3 -10.74 -32.02 -3.33
C PRO A 3 -12.12 -31.37 -3.27
N PHE A 4 -12.21 -30.14 -3.75
CA PHE A 4 -13.48 -29.45 -3.97
C PHE A 4 -14.17 -29.97 -5.23
N LYS A 5 -15.51 -29.98 -5.25
CA LYS A 5 -16.32 -30.43 -6.40
C LYS A 5 -16.24 -29.47 -7.59
N GLN A 6 -15.92 -28.21 -7.34
CA GLN A 6 -15.88 -27.16 -8.33
C GLN A 6 -14.60 -27.22 -9.17
N THR A 7 -14.72 -26.91 -10.46
CA THR A 7 -13.56 -26.72 -11.35
C THR A 7 -12.85 -25.40 -11.04
N ASN A 8 -11.60 -25.24 -11.49
CA ASN A 8 -10.88 -23.98 -11.31
C ASN A 8 -11.64 -22.79 -11.92
N ASP A 9 -12.18 -22.94 -13.14
CA ASP A 9 -12.95 -21.88 -13.80
C ASP A 9 -14.21 -21.48 -12.99
N ALA A 10 -14.88 -22.46 -12.37
CA ALA A 10 -16.06 -22.17 -11.55
C ALA A 10 -15.71 -21.45 -10.25
N ILE A 11 -14.54 -21.75 -9.66
CA ILE A 11 -14.01 -21.04 -8.49
C ILE A 11 -13.58 -19.62 -8.90
N ALA A 12 -12.87 -19.49 -10.00
CA ALA A 12 -12.42 -18.20 -10.53
C ALA A 12 -13.59 -17.25 -10.81
N GLU A 13 -14.64 -17.71 -11.48
CA GLU A 13 -15.80 -16.86 -11.79
C GLU A 13 -16.59 -16.49 -10.52
N ARG A 14 -16.65 -17.40 -9.55
CA ARG A 14 -17.24 -17.09 -8.25
C ARG A 14 -16.43 -16.03 -7.50
N ALA A 15 -15.11 -16.18 -7.47
CA ALA A 15 -14.21 -15.21 -6.85
C ALA A 15 -14.29 -13.85 -7.55
N ARG A 16 -14.34 -13.81 -8.89
CA ARG A 16 -14.57 -12.58 -9.66
C ARG A 16 -15.88 -11.89 -9.27
N THR A 17 -16.96 -12.66 -9.08
CA THR A 17 -18.25 -12.13 -8.63
C THR A 17 -18.15 -11.52 -7.22
N HIS A 18 -17.42 -12.18 -6.30
CA HIS A 18 -17.17 -11.65 -4.96
C HIS A 18 -16.33 -10.37 -5.00
N LEU A 19 -15.29 -10.33 -5.83
CA LEU A 19 -14.47 -9.14 -6.01
C LEU A 19 -15.31 -7.97 -6.55
N GLU A 20 -16.12 -8.20 -7.60
CA GLU A 20 -17.04 -7.21 -8.16
C GLU A 20 -18.05 -6.67 -7.12
N GLN A 21 -18.41 -7.47 -6.12
CA GLN A 21 -19.31 -7.05 -5.04
C GLN A 21 -18.62 -6.07 -4.08
N VAL A 22 -17.39 -6.36 -3.68
CA VAL A 22 -16.67 -5.56 -2.67
C VAL A 22 -15.99 -4.32 -3.24
N VAL A 23 -15.53 -4.35 -4.50
CA VAL A 23 -14.88 -3.18 -5.13
C VAL A 23 -15.86 -2.05 -5.48
N ARG A 24 -17.18 -2.31 -5.43
CA ARG A 24 -18.23 -1.29 -5.62
C ARG A 24 -18.48 -0.43 -4.39
N ILE A 25 -18.03 -0.87 -3.23
CA ILE A 25 -18.23 -0.16 -1.96
C ILE A 25 -16.99 0.71 -1.74
N ASP A 26 -17.16 2.03 -1.67
CA ASP A 26 -16.07 2.91 -1.24
C ASP A 26 -15.82 2.66 0.24
N SER A 27 -14.61 2.27 0.59
CA SER A 27 -14.19 2.02 1.98
C SER A 27 -12.87 2.71 2.31
N SER A 28 -12.49 3.73 1.53
CA SER A 28 -11.23 4.45 1.73
C SER A 28 -11.11 4.99 3.15
N SER A 29 -9.93 4.89 3.76
CA SER A 29 -9.66 5.41 5.10
C SER A 29 -9.42 6.93 5.07
N ASP A 30 -9.67 7.58 6.21
CA ASP A 30 -9.45 9.02 6.38
C ASP A 30 -8.60 9.31 7.63
N GLU A 31 -7.32 9.58 7.37
CA GLU A 31 -6.28 10.02 8.31
C GLU A 31 -6.69 11.25 9.14
N THR A 32 -7.60 12.08 8.62
CA THR A 32 -8.02 13.35 9.25
C THR A 32 -9.23 13.20 10.16
N SER A 33 -9.90 12.04 10.12
CA SER A 33 -11.04 11.72 10.96
C SER A 33 -10.58 11.33 12.37
N ASP A 34 -11.34 11.68 13.40
CA ASP A 34 -11.13 11.17 14.76
C ASP A 34 -12.03 9.94 15.07
N ALA A 35 -12.90 9.54 14.13
CA ALA A 35 -13.86 8.45 14.31
C ALA A 35 -13.26 7.08 13.92
N ILE A 36 -13.74 5.99 14.52
CA ILE A 36 -13.39 4.62 14.15
C ILE A 36 -14.70 3.84 13.88
N PRO A 37 -14.91 3.28 12.68
CA PRO A 37 -14.08 3.47 11.48
C PRO A 37 -13.99 4.93 11.04
N SER A 38 -12.90 5.29 10.36
CA SER A 38 -12.65 6.66 9.89
C SER A 38 -13.68 7.13 8.87
N THR A 39 -14.23 6.19 8.09
CA THR A 39 -15.24 6.47 7.05
C THR A 39 -16.47 5.56 7.15
N PRO A 40 -17.67 6.05 6.77
CA PRO A 40 -18.89 5.25 6.79
C PRO A 40 -18.87 4.01 5.86
N GLY A 41 -18.07 4.07 4.79
CA GLY A 41 -17.95 3.01 3.80
C GLY A 41 -17.46 1.68 4.36
N GLN A 42 -16.56 1.72 5.34
CA GLN A 42 -16.09 0.53 6.06
C GLN A 42 -17.23 -0.14 6.85
N VAL A 43 -18.15 0.67 7.42
CA VAL A 43 -19.33 0.17 8.12
C VAL A 43 -20.28 -0.51 7.14
N GLU A 44 -20.52 0.09 5.98
CA GLU A 44 -21.34 -0.49 4.90
C GLU A 44 -20.77 -1.83 4.42
N LEU A 45 -19.46 -1.91 4.19
CA LEU A 45 -18.78 -3.14 3.81
C LEU A 45 -18.92 -4.22 4.89
N SER A 46 -18.68 -3.86 6.17
CA SER A 46 -18.85 -4.77 7.31
C SER A 46 -20.27 -5.35 7.39
N GLU A 47 -21.30 -4.53 7.13
CA GLU A 47 -22.71 -4.97 7.11
C GLU A 47 -23.06 -5.86 5.90
N GLU A 48 -22.44 -5.63 4.75
CA GLU A 48 -22.58 -6.50 3.58
C GLU A 48 -21.97 -7.88 3.84
N LEU A 49 -20.81 -7.93 4.50
CA LEU A 49 -20.17 -9.17 4.90
C LEU A 49 -20.99 -9.92 5.96
N GLU A 50 -21.58 -9.21 6.92
CA GLU A 50 -22.48 -9.81 7.90
C GLU A 50 -23.64 -10.55 7.20
N ARG A 51 -24.29 -9.92 6.21
CA ARG A 51 -25.33 -10.57 5.39
C ARG A 51 -24.78 -11.81 4.68
N PHE A 52 -23.67 -11.65 3.95
CA PHE A 52 -23.06 -12.70 3.15
C PHE A 52 -22.73 -13.95 3.99
N PHE A 53 -22.02 -13.78 5.10
CA PHE A 53 -21.62 -14.92 5.94
C PHE A 53 -22.80 -15.55 6.69
N THR A 54 -23.79 -14.74 7.09
CA THR A 54 -25.02 -15.25 7.72
C THR A 54 -25.80 -16.15 6.75
N GLU A 55 -25.92 -15.76 5.48
CA GLU A 55 -26.57 -16.58 4.44
C GLU A 55 -25.87 -17.93 4.21
N LEU A 56 -24.55 -17.98 4.44
CA LEU A 56 -23.76 -19.21 4.40
C LEU A 56 -23.81 -20.02 5.70
N GLY A 57 -24.54 -19.55 6.72
CA GLY A 57 -24.76 -20.24 7.98
C GLY A 57 -23.70 -19.99 9.06
N ALA A 58 -22.91 -18.91 8.93
CA ALA A 58 -22.00 -18.48 10.00
C ALA A 58 -22.77 -17.77 11.14
N GLU A 59 -22.25 -17.89 12.36
CA GLU A 59 -22.65 -17.00 13.46
C GLU A 59 -21.83 -15.72 13.37
N VAL A 60 -22.50 -14.58 13.14
CA VAL A 60 -21.81 -13.29 12.93
C VAL A 60 -22.01 -12.36 14.12
N GLU A 61 -20.93 -11.71 14.55
CA GLU A 61 -20.91 -10.67 15.57
C GLU A 61 -20.20 -9.43 15.02
N ARG A 62 -20.68 -8.23 15.37
CA ARG A 62 -20.04 -6.95 15.03
C ARG A 62 -19.96 -6.05 16.25
N ASP A 63 -18.82 -5.40 16.46
CA ASP A 63 -18.62 -4.47 17.58
C ASP A 63 -18.88 -3.01 17.18
N ALA A 64 -18.67 -2.09 18.13
CA ALA A 64 -18.89 -0.66 17.93
C ALA A 64 -17.88 0.00 16.96
N TYR A 65 -16.74 -0.66 16.70
CA TYR A 65 -15.75 -0.23 15.72
C TYR A 65 -15.98 -0.88 14.35
N ALA A 66 -17.09 -1.60 14.17
CA ALA A 66 -17.38 -2.37 12.96
C ALA A 66 -16.40 -3.53 12.69
N ASN A 67 -15.61 -3.96 13.68
CA ASN A 67 -14.95 -5.26 13.58
C ASN A 67 -16.04 -6.32 13.47
N MET A 68 -15.91 -7.21 12.49
CA MET A 68 -16.85 -8.31 12.26
C MET A 68 -16.14 -9.64 12.46
N ILE A 69 -16.80 -10.57 13.14
CA ILE A 69 -16.36 -11.97 13.29
C ILE A 69 -17.47 -12.87 12.79
N ALA A 70 -17.23 -13.59 11.69
CA ALA A 70 -18.07 -14.67 11.21
C ALA A 70 -17.47 -16.01 11.64
N THR A 71 -18.16 -16.72 12.52
CA THR A 71 -17.72 -17.99 13.08
C THR A 71 -18.38 -19.16 12.35
N LEU A 72 -17.56 -20.03 11.75
CA LEU A 72 -17.99 -21.33 11.26
C LEU A 72 -17.63 -22.42 12.29
N PRO A 73 -18.60 -23.24 12.74
CA PRO A 73 -18.35 -24.30 13.71
C PRO A 73 -17.43 -25.37 13.13
N ALA A 74 -16.60 -25.99 13.98
CA ALA A 74 -15.72 -27.07 13.54
C ALA A 74 -16.51 -28.22 12.89
N ARG A 75 -15.98 -28.76 11.80
CA ARG A 75 -16.60 -29.87 11.06
C ARG A 75 -15.55 -30.90 10.69
N GLY A 76 -15.74 -32.14 11.14
CA GLY A 76 -14.81 -33.24 10.82
C GLY A 76 -13.36 -33.02 11.27
N ALA A 77 -13.13 -32.11 12.23
CA ALA A 77 -11.81 -31.80 12.76
C ALA A 77 -11.46 -32.68 13.96
N SER A 78 -10.17 -32.89 14.18
CA SER A 78 -9.62 -33.51 15.39
C SER A 78 -10.06 -32.73 16.64
N PRO A 79 -10.31 -33.39 17.78
CA PRO A 79 -10.52 -32.70 19.06
C PRO A 79 -9.38 -31.76 19.45
N ASP A 80 -8.16 -32.03 18.96
CA ASP A 80 -6.96 -31.23 19.21
C ASP A 80 -6.76 -30.09 18.19
N ALA A 81 -7.64 -29.97 17.18
CA ALA A 81 -7.50 -28.95 16.15
C ALA A 81 -7.73 -27.54 16.76
N PRO A 82 -6.77 -26.61 16.65
CA PRO A 82 -6.93 -25.28 17.21
C PRO A 82 -7.97 -24.50 16.41
N PRO A 83 -8.76 -23.62 17.07
CA PRO A 83 -9.51 -22.61 16.34
C PRO A 83 -8.52 -21.68 15.61
N ILE A 84 -8.85 -21.32 14.38
CA ILE A 84 -7.99 -20.48 13.53
C ILE A 84 -8.71 -19.18 13.17
N ALA A 85 -7.99 -18.06 13.27
CA ALA A 85 -8.46 -16.77 12.78
C ALA A 85 -7.91 -16.50 11.38
N LEU A 86 -8.75 -16.08 10.45
CA LEU A 86 -8.36 -15.48 9.18
C LEU A 86 -8.82 -14.03 9.19
N MET A 87 -7.91 -13.10 8.96
CA MET A 87 -8.16 -11.66 9.11
C MET A 87 -7.93 -10.94 7.79
N ILE A 88 -8.80 -9.98 7.49
CA ILE A 88 -8.66 -9.02 6.40
C ILE A 88 -8.91 -7.62 6.96
N HIS A 89 -8.53 -6.58 6.23
CA HIS A 89 -8.97 -5.22 6.52
C HIS A 89 -10.09 -4.75 5.58
N LEU A 90 -10.92 -3.84 6.10
CA LEU A 90 -12.11 -3.32 5.43
C LEU A 90 -11.79 -2.08 4.59
N ASP A 91 -10.81 -1.30 5.03
CA ASP A 91 -10.44 -0.08 4.36
C ASP A 91 -9.61 -0.33 3.11
N THR A 92 -9.37 0.75 2.40
CA THR A 92 -8.40 0.82 1.30
C THR A 92 -7.63 2.12 1.49
N ALA A 93 -6.39 2.18 1.03
CA ALA A 93 -5.61 3.41 1.06
C ALA A 93 -6.37 4.63 0.53
N ARG A 94 -6.11 5.80 1.13
CA ARG A 94 -6.72 7.08 0.74
C ARG A 94 -6.49 7.35 -0.76
N GLY A 95 -7.51 7.85 -1.45
CA GLY A 95 -7.46 8.07 -2.90
C GLY A 95 -7.81 6.83 -3.76
N THR A 96 -8.12 5.69 -3.13
CA THR A 96 -8.75 4.54 -3.81
C THR A 96 -10.19 4.88 -4.23
N HIS A 97 -10.58 4.47 -5.44
CA HIS A 97 -11.92 4.70 -5.96
C HIS A 97 -12.70 3.39 -6.06
N ALA A 98 -13.93 3.39 -5.56
CA ALA A 98 -14.89 2.33 -5.86
C ALA A 98 -15.22 2.30 -7.37
N ILE A 99 -15.41 1.09 -7.91
CA ILE A 99 -15.66 0.89 -9.35
C ILE A 99 -16.90 0.05 -9.60
N ASP A 100 -17.61 0.38 -10.69
CA ASP A 100 -18.83 -0.30 -11.10
C ASP A 100 -18.60 -1.65 -11.79
N GLY A 101 -17.36 -2.01 -12.11
CA GLY A 101 -17.07 -3.26 -12.78
C GLY A 101 -15.60 -3.45 -13.09
N LEU A 102 -15.23 -4.71 -13.21
CA LEU A 102 -13.87 -5.13 -13.53
C LEU A 102 -13.71 -5.31 -15.04
N ASN A 103 -12.55 -4.94 -15.55
CA ASN A 103 -12.15 -5.29 -16.91
C ASN A 103 -11.46 -6.65 -16.91
N LEU A 104 -11.55 -7.37 -18.04
CA LEU A 104 -10.94 -8.68 -18.24
C LEU A 104 -10.11 -8.68 -19.52
N GLN A 105 -8.86 -9.12 -19.42
CA GLN A 105 -7.98 -9.38 -20.56
C GLN A 105 -7.64 -10.88 -20.57
N PRO A 106 -8.32 -11.68 -21.41
CA PRO A 106 -8.11 -13.12 -21.46
C PRO A 106 -6.73 -13.49 -22.02
N ALA A 107 -6.16 -14.59 -21.51
CA ALA A 107 -4.91 -15.19 -21.97
C ALA A 107 -3.81 -14.16 -22.26
N TRP A 108 -3.51 -13.32 -21.28
CA TRP A 108 -2.58 -12.20 -21.42
C TRP A 108 -1.19 -12.67 -21.83
N ASP A 109 -0.64 -12.06 -22.88
CA ASP A 109 0.61 -12.47 -23.52
C ASP A 109 1.82 -11.62 -23.10
N GLY A 110 1.65 -10.76 -22.10
CA GLY A 110 2.66 -9.82 -21.63
C GLY A 110 2.64 -8.46 -22.34
N ALA A 111 1.75 -8.27 -23.32
CA ALA A 111 1.51 -6.98 -23.95
C ALA A 111 0.91 -5.96 -22.97
N ARG A 112 0.77 -4.70 -23.39
CA ARG A 112 0.26 -3.64 -22.51
C ARG A 112 -1.17 -3.95 -22.03
N VAL A 113 -1.38 -3.92 -20.71
CA VAL A 113 -2.73 -3.97 -20.12
C VAL A 113 -3.52 -2.71 -20.53
N PRO A 114 -4.73 -2.84 -21.10
CA PRO A 114 -5.42 -1.72 -21.74
C PRO A 114 -6.30 -0.93 -20.76
N TYR A 115 -5.67 -0.21 -19.82
CA TYR A 115 -6.36 0.66 -18.87
C TYR A 115 -7.17 1.78 -19.56
N PRO A 116 -8.51 1.79 -19.48
CA PRO A 116 -9.35 2.71 -20.26
C PRO A 116 -9.23 4.18 -19.83
N ALA A 117 -8.98 4.46 -18.55
CA ALA A 117 -8.86 5.82 -18.02
C ALA A 117 -7.42 6.37 -18.11
N ASN A 118 -6.43 5.50 -18.38
CA ASN A 118 -5.04 5.92 -18.56
C ASN A 118 -4.30 5.08 -19.64
N PRO A 119 -4.52 5.39 -20.93
CA PRO A 119 -3.91 4.66 -22.04
C PRO A 119 -2.38 4.80 -22.14
N GLY A 120 -1.78 5.69 -21.35
CA GLY A 120 -0.34 5.94 -21.30
C GLY A 120 0.43 4.99 -20.38
N LEU A 121 -0.25 4.25 -19.49
CA LEU A 121 0.39 3.25 -18.65
C LEU A 121 0.94 2.10 -19.48
N GLU A 122 2.22 1.80 -19.33
CA GLU A 122 2.89 0.71 -20.04
C GLU A 122 3.15 -0.48 -19.13
N VAL A 123 2.09 -1.03 -18.51
CA VAL A 123 2.14 -2.28 -17.75
C VAL A 123 2.34 -3.45 -18.71
N THR A 124 3.60 -3.84 -18.88
CA THR A 124 4.08 -4.89 -19.79
C THR A 124 5.14 -5.72 -19.07
N THR A 125 5.44 -6.93 -19.57
CA THR A 125 6.57 -7.73 -19.04
C THR A 125 7.94 -7.09 -19.32
N ALA A 126 8.04 -6.22 -20.33
CA ALA A 126 9.27 -5.49 -20.63
C ALA A 126 9.58 -4.44 -19.55
N ASN A 127 8.56 -3.70 -19.10
CA ASN A 127 8.71 -2.68 -18.06
C ASN A 127 8.66 -3.27 -16.65
N TYR A 128 7.93 -4.37 -16.46
CA TYR A 128 7.79 -5.07 -15.18
C TYR A 128 8.05 -6.58 -15.36
N PRO A 129 9.31 -7.02 -15.34
CA PRO A 129 9.67 -8.43 -15.58
C PRO A 129 9.03 -9.43 -14.60
N ALA A 130 8.70 -8.99 -13.38
CA ALA A 130 8.01 -9.83 -12.40
C ALA A 130 6.64 -10.35 -12.90
N LEU A 131 6.05 -9.69 -13.90
CA LEU A 131 4.76 -10.05 -14.47
C LEU A 131 4.80 -11.28 -15.38
N GLU A 132 5.98 -11.81 -15.73
CA GLU A 132 6.10 -13.04 -16.53
C GLU A 132 5.34 -14.22 -15.90
N ARG A 133 5.17 -14.22 -14.57
CA ARG A 133 4.39 -15.23 -13.84
C ARG A 133 2.89 -15.27 -14.22
N TYR A 134 2.37 -14.22 -14.85
CA TYR A 134 0.95 -14.11 -15.25
C TYR A 134 0.73 -14.37 -16.75
N LEU A 135 1.76 -14.81 -17.49
CA LEU A 135 1.61 -15.14 -18.90
C LEU A 135 0.59 -16.27 -19.11
N GLY A 136 -0.37 -16.04 -20.01
CA GLY A 136 -1.47 -16.94 -20.31
C GLY A 136 -2.63 -16.90 -19.32
N HIS A 137 -2.55 -16.08 -18.27
CA HIS A 137 -3.65 -15.90 -17.32
C HIS A 137 -4.69 -14.90 -17.86
N ASP A 138 -5.89 -14.96 -17.31
CA ASP A 138 -6.92 -13.96 -17.57
C ASP A 138 -6.78 -12.83 -16.53
N VAL A 139 -6.24 -11.69 -16.98
CA VAL A 139 -5.94 -10.54 -16.14
C VAL A 139 -7.21 -9.74 -15.84
N VAL A 140 -7.43 -9.44 -14.57
CA VAL A 140 -8.56 -8.67 -14.04
C VAL A 140 -8.05 -7.35 -13.50
N TYR A 141 -8.53 -6.23 -14.03
CA TYR A 141 -7.96 -4.90 -13.77
C TYR A 141 -9.02 -3.78 -13.72
N GLY A 142 -8.66 -2.68 -13.06
CA GLY A 142 -9.49 -1.48 -12.93
C GLY A 142 -9.39 -0.51 -14.11
N PRO A 143 -9.87 0.74 -13.96
CA PRO A 143 -9.85 1.74 -15.04
C PRO A 143 -8.47 2.37 -15.30
N GLY A 144 -7.62 2.49 -14.28
CA GLY A 144 -6.24 3.02 -14.39
C GLY A 144 -6.06 4.51 -14.08
N ASP A 145 -7.06 5.19 -13.52
CA ASP A 145 -6.97 6.55 -13.00
C ASP A 145 -6.61 6.62 -11.51
N ALA A 146 -7.03 5.62 -10.74
CA ALA A 146 -6.75 5.46 -9.31
C ALA A 146 -6.67 3.96 -8.94
N PRO A 147 -6.15 3.62 -7.76
CA PRO A 147 -6.30 2.28 -7.20
C PRO A 147 -7.78 1.94 -7.03
N PHE A 148 -8.14 0.66 -7.07
CA PHE A 148 -9.53 0.22 -6.87
C PHE A 148 -9.70 -0.73 -5.67
N GLY A 149 -8.61 -0.94 -4.92
CA GLY A 149 -8.64 -1.49 -3.58
C GLY A 149 -8.43 -2.99 -3.56
N LEU A 150 -7.54 -3.54 -4.40
CA LEU A 150 -7.17 -4.96 -4.27
C LEU A 150 -6.56 -5.25 -2.90
N ASP A 151 -5.83 -4.30 -2.33
CA ASP A 151 -5.43 -4.28 -0.94
C ASP A 151 -6.55 -3.66 -0.06
N ASP A 152 -7.28 -4.40 0.78
CA ASP A 152 -7.30 -5.86 0.97
C ASP A 152 -8.63 -6.51 0.52
N LYS A 153 -9.32 -5.90 -0.45
CA LYS A 153 -10.55 -6.50 -0.98
C LYS A 153 -10.29 -7.82 -1.72
N LEU A 154 -9.05 -8.08 -2.14
CA LEU A 154 -8.66 -9.37 -2.71
C LEU A 154 -8.52 -10.45 -1.61
N GLY A 155 -7.91 -10.16 -0.46
CA GLY A 155 -7.92 -11.07 0.69
C GLY A 155 -9.34 -11.35 1.16
N LEU A 156 -10.18 -10.31 1.22
CA LEU A 156 -11.61 -10.45 1.51
C LEU A 156 -12.32 -11.34 0.48
N THR A 157 -12.02 -11.18 -0.80
CA THR A 157 -12.54 -12.03 -1.88
C THR A 157 -12.15 -13.50 -1.68
N HIS A 158 -10.90 -13.77 -1.30
CA HIS A 158 -10.42 -15.13 -1.01
C HIS A 158 -11.16 -15.71 0.20
N MET A 159 -11.39 -14.91 1.24
CA MET A 159 -12.15 -15.29 2.43
C MET A 159 -13.60 -15.64 2.11
N MET A 160 -14.28 -14.79 1.31
CA MET A 160 -15.66 -15.04 0.87
C MET A 160 -15.76 -16.31 0.02
N THR A 161 -14.80 -16.50 -0.90
CA THR A 161 -14.75 -17.68 -1.77
C THR A 161 -14.48 -18.96 -0.98
N LEU A 162 -13.60 -18.91 0.03
CA LEU A 162 -13.37 -20.01 0.97
C LEU A 162 -14.65 -20.40 1.70
N ALA A 163 -15.38 -19.44 2.28
CA ALA A 163 -16.62 -19.71 2.99
C ALA A 163 -17.66 -20.37 2.08
N TRP A 164 -17.81 -19.88 0.84
CA TRP A 164 -18.68 -20.51 -0.17
C TRP A 164 -18.24 -21.93 -0.53
N LEU A 165 -16.94 -22.18 -0.70
CA LEU A 165 -16.40 -23.52 -0.94
C LEU A 165 -16.73 -24.48 0.21
N LEU A 166 -16.54 -24.05 1.46
CA LEU A 166 -16.82 -24.85 2.64
C LEU A 166 -18.32 -25.12 2.82
N ALA A 167 -19.18 -24.15 2.51
CA ALA A 167 -20.64 -24.30 2.57
C ALA A 167 -21.16 -25.29 1.50
N THR A 168 -20.61 -25.23 0.29
CA THR A 168 -21.03 -26.10 -0.83
C THR A 168 -20.38 -27.49 -0.85
N ASN A 169 -19.38 -27.72 0.01
CA ASN A 169 -18.71 -29.01 0.17
C ASN A 169 -18.73 -29.43 1.66
N PRO A 170 -19.90 -29.86 2.19
CA PRO A 170 -20.06 -30.17 3.61
C PRO A 170 -19.23 -31.36 4.10
N GLU A 171 -18.68 -32.17 3.20
CA GLU A 171 -17.76 -33.27 3.52
C GLU A 171 -16.35 -32.79 3.89
N VAL A 172 -15.96 -31.58 3.48
CA VAL A 172 -14.62 -31.04 3.69
C VAL A 172 -14.44 -30.68 5.16
N PRO A 173 -13.42 -31.23 5.85
CA PRO A 173 -13.18 -30.93 7.24
C PRO A 173 -12.50 -29.57 7.42
N HIS A 174 -12.84 -28.86 8.49
CA HIS A 174 -12.19 -27.61 8.90
C HIS A 174 -12.31 -27.44 10.43
N PRO A 175 -11.33 -26.79 11.09
CA PRO A 175 -11.45 -26.44 12.51
C PRO A 175 -12.56 -25.40 12.72
N ARG A 176 -12.76 -24.98 13.97
CA ARG A 176 -13.57 -23.78 14.22
C ARG A 176 -12.84 -22.60 13.58
N LEU A 177 -13.49 -21.96 12.61
CA LEU A 177 -12.91 -20.93 11.78
C LEU A 177 -13.53 -19.59 12.14
N LEU A 178 -12.70 -18.60 12.46
CA LEU A 178 -13.11 -17.23 12.74
C LEU A 178 -12.65 -16.38 11.55
N LEU A 179 -13.59 -15.90 10.76
CA LEU A 179 -13.37 -15.02 9.62
C LEU A 179 -13.59 -13.58 10.10
N ILE A 180 -12.55 -12.76 10.03
CA ILE A 180 -12.51 -11.48 10.75
C ILE A 180 -12.23 -10.35 9.78
N ALA A 181 -13.04 -9.31 9.85
CA ALA A 181 -12.81 -8.06 9.12
C ALA A 181 -12.58 -6.92 10.12
N ARG A 182 -11.51 -6.15 9.94
CA ARG A 182 -11.12 -5.04 10.83
C ARG A 182 -11.06 -3.70 10.06
N PRO A 183 -11.40 -2.57 10.69
CA PRO A 183 -11.31 -1.25 10.05
C PRO A 183 -9.91 -0.63 10.18
N ASP A 184 -9.70 0.46 9.42
CA ASP A 184 -8.61 1.44 9.58
C ASP A 184 -7.19 0.85 9.72
N GLU A 185 -6.87 -0.16 8.89
CA GLU A 185 -5.55 -0.75 8.79
C GLU A 185 -4.52 0.24 8.31
N GLU A 186 -4.85 0.89 7.18
CA GLU A 186 -3.97 1.75 6.39
C GLU A 186 -3.45 2.95 7.21
N ILE A 187 -4.24 3.33 8.21
CA ILE A 187 -3.98 4.46 9.11
C ILE A 187 -3.62 4.02 10.53
N GLY A 188 -3.44 2.70 10.75
CA GLY A 188 -2.80 2.13 11.94
C GLY A 188 -3.60 2.22 13.24
N ARG A 189 -4.95 2.15 13.22
CA ARG A 189 -5.78 2.34 14.43
C ARG A 189 -5.87 1.10 15.31
N SER A 190 -4.85 0.94 16.14
CA SER A 190 -4.75 -0.17 17.09
C SER A 190 -5.88 -0.21 18.12
N GLU A 191 -6.54 0.92 18.42
CA GLU A 191 -7.67 0.99 19.36
C GLU A 191 -8.82 0.06 18.98
N ALA A 192 -9.08 -0.10 17.69
CA ALA A 192 -10.08 -1.03 17.18
C ALA A 192 -9.73 -2.49 17.50
N LEU A 193 -8.44 -2.80 17.67
CA LEU A 193 -7.94 -4.17 17.70
C LEU A 193 -7.72 -4.69 19.13
N ILE A 194 -7.57 -3.82 20.13
CA ILE A 194 -7.28 -4.23 21.53
C ILE A 194 -8.40 -5.15 22.06
N GLY A 195 -9.66 -4.71 21.95
CA GLY A 195 -10.80 -5.48 22.41
C GLY A 195 -11.01 -6.76 21.62
N LEU A 196 -10.78 -6.70 20.30
CA LEU A 196 -10.84 -7.86 19.42
C LEU A 196 -9.78 -8.91 19.79
N ALA A 197 -8.52 -8.49 20.00
CA ALA A 197 -7.43 -9.38 20.40
C ALA A 197 -7.70 -10.08 21.74
N GLU A 198 -8.22 -9.34 22.72
CA GLU A 198 -8.64 -9.90 24.02
C GLU A 198 -9.75 -10.95 23.83
N LEU A 199 -10.78 -10.63 23.05
CA LEU A 199 -11.88 -11.54 22.76
C LEU A 199 -11.40 -12.84 22.08
N LEU A 200 -10.49 -12.75 21.12
CA LEU A 200 -9.92 -13.94 20.45
C LEU A 200 -9.13 -14.81 21.42
N SER A 201 -8.31 -14.20 22.27
CA SER A 201 -7.56 -14.92 23.31
C SER A 201 -8.50 -15.61 24.30
N GLU A 202 -9.56 -14.94 24.76
CA GLU A 202 -10.56 -15.54 25.66
C GLU A 202 -11.32 -16.70 25.02
N ARG A 203 -11.53 -16.65 23.70
CA ARG A 203 -12.11 -17.74 22.91
C ARG A 203 -11.12 -18.89 22.65
N GLY A 204 -9.87 -18.78 23.12
CA GLY A 204 -8.84 -19.81 22.96
C GLY A 204 -8.23 -19.86 21.56
N VAL A 205 -8.31 -18.77 20.80
CA VAL A 205 -7.54 -18.62 19.56
C VAL A 205 -6.09 -18.36 19.94
N THR A 206 -5.17 -19.14 19.37
CA THR A 206 -3.72 -19.03 19.64
C THR A 206 -2.93 -18.73 18.38
N MET A 207 -3.59 -18.78 17.21
CA MET A 207 -2.97 -18.47 15.93
C MET A 207 -3.98 -18.10 14.85
N GLY A 208 -3.46 -17.54 13.77
CA GLY A 208 -4.22 -17.14 12.61
C GLY A 208 -3.34 -16.63 11.49
N TYR A 209 -3.99 -16.11 10.46
CA TYR A 209 -3.35 -15.46 9.34
C TYR A 209 -4.09 -14.18 8.98
N THR A 210 -3.36 -13.09 8.75
CA THR A 210 -3.86 -12.01 7.89
C THR A 210 -3.77 -12.49 6.44
N LEU A 211 -4.74 -12.11 5.61
CA LEU A 211 -4.77 -12.42 4.18
C LEU A 211 -4.42 -11.18 3.39
N ASP A 212 -3.27 -10.59 3.67
CA ASP A 212 -2.93 -9.20 3.33
C ASP A 212 -1.50 -9.12 2.75
N GLY A 213 -1.05 -10.21 2.13
CA GLY A 213 0.24 -10.29 1.47
C GLY A 213 0.14 -9.99 -0.01
N LEU A 214 1.29 -9.79 -0.64
CA LEU A 214 1.38 -9.31 -2.02
C LEU A 214 1.40 -10.47 -3.01
N ASP A 215 2.46 -11.27 -2.96
CA ASP A 215 2.72 -12.28 -3.97
C ASP A 215 1.76 -13.47 -3.87
N PRO A 216 1.44 -14.15 -4.98
CA PRO A 216 0.62 -15.35 -4.94
C PRO A 216 1.20 -16.42 -4.00
N LEU A 217 0.36 -16.87 -3.07
CA LEU A 217 0.63 -17.92 -2.10
C LEU A 217 1.83 -17.63 -1.16
N GLU A 218 2.29 -16.39 -1.08
CA GLU A 218 3.40 -16.07 -0.17
C GLU A 218 3.01 -16.28 1.29
N ILE A 219 4.01 -16.52 2.12
CA ILE A 219 3.89 -16.59 3.56
C ILE A 219 4.85 -15.57 4.13
N ASN A 220 4.36 -14.72 5.01
CA ASN A 220 5.21 -13.79 5.70
C ASN A 220 5.14 -13.98 7.21
N ILE A 221 6.32 -13.99 7.82
CA ILE A 221 6.51 -14.11 9.26
C ILE A 221 7.35 -12.98 9.83
N GLU A 222 7.74 -12.01 9.00
CA GLU A 222 8.57 -10.87 9.40
C GLU A 222 8.09 -9.63 8.66
N ASN A 223 8.23 -8.47 9.30
CA ASN A 223 7.92 -7.17 8.72
C ASN A 223 8.98 -6.14 9.10
N PHE A 224 8.93 -4.94 8.53
CA PHE A 224 9.85 -3.88 8.96
C PHE A 224 9.59 -3.46 10.41
N ASN A 225 10.63 -3.02 11.10
CA ASN A 225 10.47 -2.02 12.15
C ASN A 225 10.30 -0.65 11.49
N ALA A 226 9.47 0.21 12.05
CA ALA A 226 9.15 1.51 11.47
C ALA A 226 9.30 2.66 12.44
N ALA A 227 9.83 3.77 11.94
CA ALA A 227 9.77 5.08 12.56
C ALA A 227 9.45 6.15 11.52
N GLN A 228 9.01 7.31 11.98
CA GLN A 228 8.80 8.48 11.14
C GLN A 228 9.59 9.65 11.70
N ALA A 229 10.34 10.34 10.85
CA ALA A 229 10.95 11.61 11.19
C ALA A 229 10.13 12.76 10.59
N ALA A 230 9.88 13.79 11.39
CA ALA A 230 9.23 15.04 11.00
C ALA A 230 10.24 16.17 11.15
N ILE A 231 10.71 16.72 10.03
CA ILE A 231 11.72 17.79 9.97
C ILE A 231 11.01 19.11 9.68
N ARG A 232 11.22 20.14 10.50
CA ARG A 232 10.55 21.45 10.36
C ARG A 232 11.49 22.50 9.79
N PHE A 233 11.06 23.11 8.68
CA PHE A 233 11.73 24.21 7.99
C PHE A 233 11.03 25.53 8.32
N PRO A 234 11.69 26.50 8.99
CA PRO A 234 11.07 27.77 9.32
C PRO A 234 10.63 28.54 8.08
N ARG A 235 9.38 29.00 8.04
CA ARG A 235 8.88 29.79 6.91
C ARG A 235 9.56 31.16 6.92
N ARG A 236 10.24 31.47 5.83
CA ARG A 236 10.93 32.74 5.60
C ARG A 236 10.52 33.28 4.24
N SER A 237 10.39 34.59 4.19
CA SER A 237 10.08 35.36 3.00
C SER A 237 11.32 36.10 2.54
N GLU A 238 11.64 35.99 1.26
CA GLU A 238 12.66 36.82 0.62
C GLU A 238 12.04 37.94 -0.21
N ALA A 239 12.89 38.93 -0.52
CA ALA A 239 12.53 40.01 -1.41
C ALA A 239 12.03 39.42 -2.74
N PRO A 240 10.97 40.01 -3.31
CA PRO A 240 10.35 39.47 -4.49
C PRO A 240 11.30 39.40 -5.70
N PRO A 241 11.12 38.41 -6.60
CA PRO A 241 11.72 38.45 -7.93
C PRO A 241 11.26 39.71 -8.70
N ALA A 242 12.02 40.10 -9.73
CA ALA A 242 11.63 41.19 -10.63
C ALA A 242 10.29 40.90 -11.36
N GLU A 243 9.81 41.82 -12.19
CA GLU A 243 8.62 41.57 -13.01
C GLU A 243 8.76 40.27 -13.82
N GLY A 244 7.70 39.45 -13.84
CA GLY A 244 7.68 38.15 -14.53
C GLY A 244 6.30 37.51 -14.47
N LEU A 245 6.22 36.23 -14.83
CA LEU A 245 5.00 35.42 -14.84
C LEU A 245 4.99 34.48 -13.63
N GLU A 246 3.81 34.30 -13.03
CA GLU A 246 3.59 33.34 -11.97
C GLU A 246 2.80 32.17 -12.56
N VAL A 247 3.39 30.97 -12.54
CA VAL A 247 2.81 29.76 -13.15
C VAL A 247 2.56 28.70 -12.09
N ARG A 248 1.47 27.95 -12.25
CA ARG A 248 1.11 26.82 -11.39
C ARG A 248 0.96 25.57 -12.24
N PHE A 249 1.58 24.49 -11.78
CA PHE A 249 1.57 23.19 -12.43
C PHE A 249 1.52 22.09 -11.38
N GLU A 250 1.31 20.87 -11.84
CA GLU A 250 1.25 19.67 -11.02
C GLU A 250 2.33 18.70 -11.49
N ILE A 251 2.95 18.00 -10.55
CA ILE A 251 3.79 16.84 -10.83
C ILE A 251 3.11 15.63 -10.19
N LYS A 252 2.87 14.61 -11.00
CA LYS A 252 2.44 13.28 -10.57
C LYS A 252 3.62 12.33 -10.63
N GLY A 253 3.88 11.68 -9.51
CA GLY A 253 4.96 10.73 -9.37
C GLY A 253 4.62 9.34 -9.90
N VAL A 254 5.55 8.40 -9.73
CA VAL A 254 5.24 6.97 -9.89
C VAL A 254 4.67 6.49 -8.56
N ASN A 255 3.35 6.36 -8.51
CA ASN A 255 2.64 5.89 -7.32
C ASN A 255 2.76 4.37 -7.17
N THR A 256 3.16 3.93 -5.98
CA THR A 256 3.37 2.52 -5.63
C THR A 256 3.24 2.39 -4.10
N HIS A 257 2.86 1.22 -3.62
CA HIS A 257 3.10 0.87 -2.22
C HIS A 257 4.61 0.84 -1.90
N GLY A 258 4.97 1.04 -0.64
CA GLY A 258 6.36 1.02 -0.18
C GLY A 258 7.05 -0.34 -0.35
N ALA A 259 6.27 -1.43 -0.29
CA ALA A 259 6.82 -2.78 -0.37
C ALA A 259 7.31 -3.16 -1.77
N THR A 260 6.70 -2.60 -2.82
CA THR A 260 7.00 -2.88 -4.23
C THR A 260 7.76 -1.75 -4.92
N ALA A 261 8.17 -0.74 -4.16
CA ALA A 261 8.74 0.51 -4.66
C ALA A 261 9.85 0.33 -5.71
N LYS A 262 10.82 -0.57 -5.50
CA LYS A 262 11.88 -0.83 -6.50
C LYS A 262 11.36 -1.49 -7.77
N ALA A 263 10.53 -2.53 -7.62
CA ALA A 263 10.02 -3.31 -8.74
C ALA A 263 9.15 -2.47 -9.68
N GLU A 264 8.44 -1.50 -9.11
CA GLU A 264 7.58 -0.59 -9.86
C GLU A 264 8.25 0.75 -10.20
N GLY A 265 9.35 1.08 -9.54
CA GLY A 265 10.10 2.30 -9.75
C GLY A 265 9.44 3.55 -9.15
N HIS A 266 9.01 3.43 -7.90
CA HIS A 266 8.49 4.50 -7.05
C HIS A 266 9.25 5.80 -7.25
N ARG A 267 8.52 6.91 -7.35
CA ARG A 267 9.14 8.21 -7.61
C ARG A 267 8.23 9.32 -7.09
N PRO A 268 8.39 9.78 -5.84
CA PRO A 268 7.47 10.76 -5.28
C PRO A 268 7.72 12.15 -5.86
N ALA A 269 6.68 12.98 -5.94
CA ALA A 269 6.79 14.35 -6.46
C ALA A 269 7.79 15.21 -5.67
N THR A 270 7.98 14.96 -4.38
CA THR A 270 9.02 15.63 -3.58
C THR A 270 10.43 15.36 -4.12
N ARG A 271 10.72 14.13 -4.56
CA ARG A 271 11.99 13.77 -5.21
C ARG A 271 12.09 14.39 -6.61
N LEU A 272 11.04 14.30 -7.42
CA LEU A 272 11.02 14.90 -8.77
C LEU A 272 11.20 16.41 -8.71
N ALA A 273 10.57 17.09 -7.76
CA ALA A 273 10.73 18.53 -7.54
C ALA A 273 12.14 18.89 -7.05
N ALA A 274 12.75 18.06 -6.20
CA ALA A 274 14.13 18.25 -5.78
C ALA A 274 15.12 18.10 -6.96
N GLU A 275 14.91 17.11 -7.83
CA GLU A 275 15.69 16.91 -9.04
C GLU A 275 15.47 18.03 -10.07
N LEU A 276 14.24 18.55 -10.19
CA LEU A 276 13.94 19.72 -11.01
C LEU A 276 14.77 20.93 -10.59
N LEU A 277 14.89 21.22 -9.29
CA LEU A 277 15.71 22.35 -8.83
C LEU A 277 17.17 22.23 -9.28
N ILE A 278 17.74 21.03 -9.19
CA ILE A 278 19.12 20.76 -9.61
C ILE A 278 19.26 20.81 -11.14
N GLU A 279 18.25 20.36 -11.87
CA GLU A 279 18.19 20.47 -13.32
C GLU A 279 18.20 21.94 -13.76
N LEU A 280 17.38 22.80 -13.14
CA LEU A 280 17.35 24.24 -13.43
C LEU A 280 18.73 24.90 -13.19
N GLU A 281 19.45 24.48 -12.16
CA GLU A 281 20.82 24.96 -11.88
C GLU A 281 21.83 24.50 -12.91
N ARG A 282 21.74 23.23 -13.30
CA ARG A 282 22.63 22.63 -14.29
C ARG A 282 22.49 23.32 -15.65
N GLU A 283 21.26 23.67 -16.02
CA GLU A 283 20.96 24.40 -17.26
C GLU A 283 21.24 25.92 -17.13
N GLY A 284 21.56 26.42 -15.94
CA GLY A 284 21.92 27.82 -15.70
C GLY A 284 20.74 28.80 -15.74
N ILE A 285 19.52 28.32 -15.46
CA ILE A 285 18.27 29.10 -15.56
C ILE A 285 17.60 29.38 -14.21
N SER A 286 18.26 29.08 -13.08
CA SER A 286 17.72 29.32 -11.73
C SER A 286 17.47 30.80 -11.38
N ASP A 287 18.11 31.73 -12.09
CA ASP A 287 17.83 33.16 -11.98
C ASP A 287 16.57 33.57 -12.79
N GLU A 288 16.12 32.70 -13.70
CA GLU A 288 14.98 32.94 -14.59
C GLU A 288 13.74 32.14 -14.19
N VAL A 289 13.94 31.05 -13.43
CA VAL A 289 12.88 30.15 -12.95
C VAL A 289 13.11 29.89 -11.47
N GLN A 290 12.18 30.33 -10.63
CA GLN A 290 12.28 30.20 -9.18
C GLN A 290 11.01 29.57 -8.61
N LEU A 291 11.15 28.49 -7.84
CA LEU A 291 10.03 27.92 -7.11
C LEU A 291 9.58 28.91 -6.02
N THR A 292 8.28 29.17 -5.97
CA THR A 292 7.68 30.11 -5.02
C THR A 292 6.73 29.43 -4.04
N TRP A 293 6.26 28.23 -4.36
CA TRP A 293 5.40 27.44 -3.48
C TRP A 293 5.39 25.96 -3.88
N PHE A 294 5.20 25.08 -2.89
CA PHE A 294 5.05 23.64 -3.04
C PHE A 294 4.04 23.12 -2.02
N ALA A 295 3.20 22.19 -2.41
CA ALA A 295 2.49 21.32 -1.47
C ALA A 295 2.34 19.91 -2.05
N SER A 296 2.67 18.91 -1.23
CA SER A 296 2.27 17.53 -1.51
C SER A 296 0.76 17.42 -1.56
N ASP A 297 0.27 16.54 -2.42
CA ASP A 297 -1.15 16.20 -2.47
C ASP A 297 -1.56 15.47 -1.17
N PRO A 298 -2.69 15.84 -0.54
CA PRO A 298 -3.13 15.22 0.71
C PRO A 298 -3.73 13.81 0.53
N GLU A 299 -4.08 13.43 -0.70
CA GLU A 299 -4.65 12.12 -1.05
C GLU A 299 -3.59 11.21 -1.66
N ARG A 300 -2.53 11.75 -2.27
CA ARG A 300 -1.49 10.97 -2.92
C ARG A 300 -0.09 11.47 -2.60
N ASP A 301 0.65 10.68 -1.81
CA ASP A 301 2.03 10.98 -1.42
C ASP A 301 2.99 11.23 -2.60
N CYS A 302 2.69 10.63 -3.76
CA CYS A 302 3.52 10.76 -4.95
C CYS A 302 3.23 12.01 -5.79
N ASP A 303 2.19 12.78 -5.47
CA ASP A 303 1.74 13.90 -6.28
C ASP A 303 1.96 15.23 -5.53
N ALA A 304 2.14 16.32 -6.28
CA ALA A 304 2.30 17.64 -5.70
C ALA A 304 1.83 18.75 -6.64
N GLN A 305 1.37 19.85 -6.03
CA GLN A 305 1.16 21.11 -6.72
C GLN A 305 2.34 22.04 -6.48
N LEU A 306 2.78 22.71 -7.55
CA LEU A 306 3.92 23.62 -7.53
C LEU A 306 3.54 24.97 -8.11
N GLN A 307 4.22 26.00 -7.62
CA GLN A 307 4.17 27.33 -8.18
C GLN A 307 5.58 27.83 -8.43
N ALA A 308 5.81 28.39 -9.61
CA ALA A 308 7.08 29.01 -9.98
C ALA A 308 6.85 30.43 -10.49
N TRP A 309 7.80 31.31 -10.20
CA TRP A 309 8.01 32.53 -10.95
C TRP A 309 8.92 32.23 -12.13
N VAL A 310 8.57 32.74 -13.31
CA VAL A 310 9.38 32.66 -14.53
C VAL A 310 9.56 34.05 -15.12
N ARG A 311 10.78 34.38 -15.57
CA ARG A 311 11.11 35.73 -16.07
C ARG A 311 10.24 36.14 -17.25
N ASP A 312 10.08 35.25 -18.21
CA ASP A 312 9.38 35.48 -19.47
C ASP A 312 8.87 34.16 -20.06
N ARG A 313 8.37 34.21 -21.30
CA ARG A 313 7.87 33.02 -22.00
C ARG A 313 8.97 32.05 -22.45
N GLU A 314 10.19 32.52 -22.63
CA GLU A 314 11.33 31.66 -22.99
C GLU A 314 11.72 30.81 -21.79
N ALA A 315 11.86 31.44 -20.61
CA ALA A 315 12.09 30.75 -19.34
C ALA A 315 10.96 29.76 -18.98
N LEU A 316 9.72 30.05 -19.38
CA LEU A 316 8.61 29.10 -19.23
C LEU A 316 8.82 27.84 -20.09
N THR A 317 9.21 28.01 -21.36
CA THR A 317 9.52 26.89 -22.25
C THR A 317 10.72 26.08 -21.73
N ASP A 318 11.72 26.73 -21.14
CA ASP A 318 12.87 26.05 -20.56
C ASP A 318 12.48 25.25 -19.30
N LEU A 319 11.59 25.78 -18.46
CA LEU A 319 10.99 25.03 -17.34
C LEU A 319 10.23 23.80 -17.84
N GLU A 320 9.41 23.92 -18.88
CA GLU A 320 8.68 22.79 -19.47
C GLU A 320 9.63 21.71 -20.00
N GLN A 321 10.74 22.10 -20.62
CA GLN A 321 11.75 21.14 -21.07
C GLN A 321 12.50 20.49 -19.90
N ALA A 322 12.79 21.22 -18.83
CA ALA A 322 13.41 20.66 -17.63
C ALA A 322 12.48 19.65 -16.94
N LEU A 323 11.18 19.98 -16.84
CA LEU A 323 10.14 19.05 -16.36
C LEU A 323 10.11 17.78 -17.21
N GLU A 324 10.13 17.91 -18.54
CA GLU A 324 10.13 16.74 -19.42
C GLU A 324 11.37 15.86 -19.24
N ARG A 325 12.55 16.46 -19.03
CA ARG A 325 13.79 15.70 -18.77
C ARG A 325 13.75 14.95 -17.44
N VAL A 326 13.13 15.52 -16.40
CA VAL A 326 13.05 14.94 -15.06
C VAL A 326 11.91 13.93 -14.94
N VAL A 327 10.73 14.25 -15.47
CA VAL A 327 9.51 13.45 -15.30
C VAL A 327 9.31 12.45 -16.44
N GLY A 328 9.61 12.83 -17.68
CA GLY A 328 9.39 12.04 -18.89
C GLY A 328 9.95 10.61 -18.85
N PRO A 329 11.17 10.35 -18.32
CA PRO A 329 11.70 8.98 -18.17
C PRO A 329 10.86 8.06 -17.26
N HIS A 330 9.94 8.61 -16.48
CA HIS A 330 9.06 7.88 -15.57
C HIS A 330 7.62 7.76 -16.10
N ALA A 331 7.30 8.41 -17.24
CA ALA A 331 5.95 8.42 -17.80
C ALA A 331 5.35 7.03 -18.12
N PRO A 332 6.12 6.05 -18.64
CA PRO A 332 5.60 4.69 -18.83
C PRO A 332 5.08 4.01 -17.56
N ARG A 333 5.48 4.50 -16.37
CA ARG A 333 5.11 4.00 -15.05
C ARG A 333 4.02 4.83 -14.34
N GLY A 334 3.50 5.86 -15.00
CA GLY A 334 2.41 6.70 -14.49
C GLY A 334 2.81 8.13 -14.12
N ALA A 335 4.10 8.47 -14.11
CA ALA A 335 4.52 9.84 -13.81
C ALA A 335 4.06 10.81 -14.91
N SER A 336 3.66 12.02 -14.53
CA SER A 336 3.26 13.03 -15.48
C SER A 336 3.38 14.43 -14.87
N TRP A 337 3.24 15.45 -15.70
CA TRP A 337 3.17 16.83 -15.23
C TRP A 337 2.11 17.57 -16.05
N SER A 338 1.47 18.58 -15.44
CA SER A 338 0.49 19.40 -16.14
C SER A 338 1.14 20.66 -16.71
N ALA A 339 0.80 20.98 -17.96
CA ALA A 339 1.14 22.28 -18.51
C ALA A 339 0.56 23.37 -17.61
N PRO A 340 1.31 24.45 -17.34
CA PRO A 340 0.89 25.43 -16.36
C PRO A 340 -0.48 26.02 -16.72
N LEU A 341 -1.39 26.04 -15.73
CA LEU A 341 -2.76 26.52 -15.92
C LEU A 341 -2.73 27.97 -16.43
N GLU A 342 -3.41 28.27 -17.55
CA GLU A 342 -3.41 29.55 -18.30
C GLU A 342 -3.89 30.81 -17.53
N ARG A 343 -3.88 30.83 -16.20
CA ARG A 343 -4.09 32.04 -15.40
C ARG A 343 -2.75 32.71 -15.08
N CYS A 344 -2.01 33.07 -16.14
CA CYS A 344 -0.91 34.02 -16.04
C CYS A 344 -1.47 35.37 -15.57
N VAL A 345 -1.35 35.66 -14.26
CA VAL A 345 -1.57 37.02 -13.78
C VAL A 345 -0.22 37.72 -13.87
N LEU A 346 -0.07 38.63 -14.84
CA LEU A 346 0.93 39.70 -14.72
C LEU A 346 0.59 40.47 -13.44
N ARG A 347 1.26 40.15 -12.33
CA ARG A 347 1.06 40.87 -11.09
C ARG A 347 1.94 42.11 -11.11
N SER A 348 1.31 43.27 -11.00
CA SER A 348 2.00 44.57 -10.84
C SER A 348 2.69 44.74 -9.49
N LYS A 349 2.53 43.78 -8.56
CA LYS A 349 3.25 43.72 -7.29
C LYS A 349 3.65 42.27 -7.01
N PRO A 350 4.94 42.01 -6.79
CA PRO A 350 5.39 40.65 -6.57
C PRO A 350 5.04 40.17 -5.15
N ARG A 351 4.76 38.86 -5.01
CA ARG A 351 4.58 38.21 -3.71
C ARG A 351 5.95 37.94 -3.09
N GLU A 352 6.01 37.98 -1.77
CA GLU A 352 7.14 37.43 -1.02
C GLU A 352 7.38 35.98 -1.46
N ARG A 353 8.63 35.64 -1.76
CA ARG A 353 9.04 34.27 -2.10
C ARG A 353 9.24 33.50 -0.82
N GLU A 354 8.45 32.45 -0.62
CA GLU A 354 8.63 31.50 0.47
C GLU A 354 9.81 30.57 0.15
N VAL A 355 10.89 30.68 0.91
CA VAL A 355 12.12 29.89 0.62
C VAL A 355 12.15 28.53 1.29
N ALA A 356 11.31 28.29 2.31
CA ALA A 356 11.29 27.04 3.06
C ALA A 356 11.05 25.80 2.18
N ALA A 357 10.20 25.94 1.14
CA ALA A 357 9.93 24.84 0.21
C ALA A 357 11.19 24.47 -0.58
N GLU A 358 11.92 25.46 -1.08
CA GLU A 358 13.17 25.23 -1.79
C GLU A 358 14.26 24.66 -0.87
N GLU A 359 14.41 25.19 0.34
CA GLU A 359 15.34 24.65 1.35
C GLU A 359 15.05 23.17 1.65
N ALA A 360 13.78 22.80 1.80
CA ALA A 360 13.36 21.43 2.01
C ALA A 360 13.65 20.53 0.80
N LEU A 361 13.33 20.96 -0.42
CA LEU A 361 13.62 20.17 -1.63
C LEU A 361 15.14 20.00 -1.85
N ARG A 362 15.93 21.03 -1.58
CA ARG A 362 17.40 20.93 -1.61
C ARG A 362 17.92 20.00 -0.53
N PHE A 363 17.32 20.00 0.66
CA PHE A 363 17.61 19.02 1.70
C PHE A 363 17.32 17.61 1.21
N ILE A 364 16.16 17.35 0.59
CA ILE A 364 15.80 16.04 0.03
C ILE A 364 16.85 15.56 -0.97
N TYR A 365 17.27 16.41 -1.90
CA TYR A 365 18.31 16.06 -2.87
C TYR A 365 19.63 15.70 -2.18
N ARG A 366 20.12 16.52 -1.25
CA ARG A 366 21.36 16.24 -0.51
C ARG A 366 21.26 14.97 0.34
N PHE A 367 20.13 14.78 1.02
CA PHE A 367 19.85 13.63 1.86
C PHE A 367 19.92 12.35 1.03
N LEU A 368 19.16 12.26 -0.06
CA LEU A 368 19.10 11.08 -0.94
C LEU A 368 20.42 10.79 -1.68
N ASN A 369 21.31 11.78 -1.81
CA ASN A 369 22.64 11.63 -2.41
C ASN A 369 23.78 11.50 -1.37
N SER A 370 23.44 11.35 -0.09
CA SER A 370 24.43 11.07 0.94
C SER A 370 24.85 9.60 0.95
N GLU A 371 25.97 9.27 1.60
CA GLU A 371 26.55 7.92 1.60
C GLU A 371 26.61 7.33 3.02
N PRO A 372 25.48 6.94 3.64
CA PRO A 372 25.47 6.42 4.99
C PRO A 372 25.89 4.94 5.10
N GLY A 373 26.15 4.26 3.97
CA GLY A 373 26.45 2.83 3.93
C GLY A 373 25.23 1.90 3.88
N PHE A 374 24.02 2.47 3.77
CA PHE A 374 22.77 1.74 3.57
C PHE A 374 21.88 2.45 2.53
N THR A 375 20.92 1.72 1.97
CA THR A 375 19.98 2.25 0.98
C THR A 375 19.06 3.32 1.58
N LEU A 376 18.87 4.43 0.86
CA LEU A 376 18.03 5.54 1.28
C LEU A 376 16.66 5.53 0.61
N ALA A 377 16.59 5.63 -0.72
CA ALA A 377 15.30 5.67 -1.39
C ALA A 377 14.60 4.29 -1.39
N ALA A 378 13.27 4.29 -1.27
CA ALA A 378 12.48 3.07 -1.32
C ALA A 378 12.63 2.37 -2.69
N GLU A 379 12.77 3.15 -3.76
CA GLU A 379 12.97 2.65 -5.13
C GLU A 379 14.33 1.98 -5.38
N ASP A 380 15.30 2.14 -4.46
CA ASP A 380 16.61 1.49 -4.54
C ASP A 380 16.69 0.25 -3.61
N SER A 381 15.65 0.03 -2.81
CA SER A 381 15.63 -0.92 -1.69
C SER A 381 14.84 -2.19 -2.03
N GLU A 382 15.41 -3.36 -1.76
CA GLU A 382 14.76 -4.66 -2.03
C GLU A 382 15.03 -5.73 -0.97
N GLY A 383 14.19 -6.77 -0.96
CA GLY A 383 14.33 -7.91 -0.04
C GLY A 383 14.41 -7.45 1.41
N TYR A 384 15.53 -7.70 2.06
CA TYR A 384 15.80 -7.33 3.45
C TYR A 384 16.48 -5.96 3.64
N GLN A 385 16.66 -5.17 2.59
CA GLN A 385 17.18 -3.81 2.71
C GLN A 385 16.10 -2.88 3.29
N GLY A 386 16.42 -2.07 4.28
CA GLY A 386 15.54 -0.97 4.71
C GLY A 386 15.61 0.25 3.79
N TYR A 387 14.88 1.32 4.13
CA TYR A 387 14.94 2.61 3.44
C TYR A 387 14.63 3.80 4.38
N SER A 388 14.93 5.00 3.90
CA SER A 388 14.69 6.29 4.53
C SER A 388 14.15 7.26 3.47
N GLN A 389 12.82 7.33 3.34
CA GLN A 389 12.14 7.97 2.21
C GLN A 389 11.46 9.27 2.64
N PRO A 390 11.95 10.45 2.23
CA PRO A 390 11.18 11.68 2.27
C PRO A 390 10.02 11.56 1.29
N TYR A 391 8.80 11.82 1.74
CA TYR A 391 7.62 11.57 0.90
C TYR A 391 6.62 12.74 0.90
N ARG A 392 6.46 13.44 2.02
CA ARG A 392 5.42 14.45 2.16
C ARG A 392 5.96 15.76 2.74
N LEU A 393 5.67 16.88 2.09
CA LEU A 393 5.98 18.23 2.55
C LEU A 393 4.69 19.03 2.68
N VAL A 394 4.34 19.39 3.93
CA VAL A 394 3.05 20.02 4.26
C VAL A 394 3.22 21.24 5.17
N PRO A 395 2.26 22.19 5.18
CA PRO A 395 2.26 23.30 6.13
C PRO A 395 2.16 22.82 7.59
N ASP A 396 2.93 23.43 8.49
CA ASP A 396 2.93 23.19 9.94
C ASP A 396 3.13 24.50 10.70
N GLY A 397 2.06 25.29 10.81
CA GLY A 397 2.09 26.61 11.45
C GLY A 397 3.01 27.60 10.71
N ASP A 398 4.01 28.10 11.41
CA ASP A 398 5.09 28.96 10.89
C ASP A 398 6.25 28.15 10.26
N HIS A 399 6.07 26.84 10.06
CA HIS A 399 7.03 25.94 9.41
C HIS A 399 6.41 25.24 8.19
N LEU A 400 7.27 24.67 7.34
CA LEU A 400 6.93 23.53 6.49
C LEU A 400 7.52 22.26 7.12
N ARG A 401 6.73 21.19 7.18
CA ARG A 401 7.14 19.91 7.75
C ARG A 401 7.38 18.89 6.64
N LEU A 402 8.59 18.34 6.59
CA LEU A 402 8.97 17.21 5.76
C LEU A 402 8.85 15.92 6.58
N ASP A 403 7.96 15.03 6.16
CA ASP A 403 7.81 13.70 6.74
C ASP A 403 8.72 12.70 5.99
N VAL A 404 9.47 11.89 6.74
CA VAL A 404 10.40 10.87 6.25
C VAL A 404 10.05 9.52 6.88
N ARG A 405 9.74 8.52 6.05
CA ARG A 405 9.52 7.13 6.49
C ARG A 405 10.86 6.44 6.69
N LEU A 406 11.07 5.86 7.87
CA LEU A 406 12.24 5.04 8.19
C LEU A 406 11.80 3.59 8.37
N ARG A 407 12.42 2.68 7.66
CA ARG A 407 12.07 1.25 7.65
C ARG A 407 13.33 0.40 7.69
N ASP A 408 13.38 -0.59 8.57
CA ASP A 408 14.42 -1.62 8.54
C ASP A 408 13.99 -2.89 9.30
N PHE A 409 14.42 -4.07 8.85
CA PHE A 409 14.07 -5.35 9.50
C PHE A 409 14.78 -5.52 10.84
N ALA A 410 15.96 -4.92 10.98
CA ALA A 410 16.76 -4.97 12.19
C ALA A 410 16.63 -3.66 12.98
N ARG A 411 16.49 -3.79 14.32
CA ARG A 411 16.25 -2.62 15.21
C ARG A 411 17.47 -1.69 15.27
N ASP A 412 18.67 -2.26 15.23
CA ASP A 412 19.93 -1.51 15.17
C ASP A 412 20.06 -0.73 13.86
N GLN A 413 19.76 -1.35 12.72
CA GLN A 413 19.76 -0.64 11.44
C GLN A 413 18.69 0.46 11.38
N LEU A 414 17.50 0.26 11.98
CA LEU A 414 16.52 1.35 12.12
C LEU A 414 17.07 2.50 12.98
N ALA A 415 17.83 2.20 14.04
CA ALA A 415 18.47 3.23 14.86
C ALA A 415 19.57 3.99 14.10
N GLU A 416 20.37 3.32 13.27
CA GLU A 416 21.35 3.96 12.39
C GLU A 416 20.70 4.94 11.41
N ARG A 417 19.53 4.58 10.86
CA ARG A 417 18.74 5.47 9.98
C ARG A 417 18.25 6.71 10.71
N GLN A 418 17.76 6.57 11.94
CA GLN A 418 17.34 7.70 12.76
C GLN A 418 18.51 8.64 13.05
N GLU A 419 19.68 8.07 13.35
CA GLU A 419 20.88 8.87 13.60
C GLU A 419 21.37 9.58 12.35
N HIS A 420 21.31 8.91 11.19
CA HIS A 420 21.62 9.55 9.92
C HIS A 420 20.70 10.74 9.64
N VAL A 421 19.39 10.62 9.89
CA VAL A 421 18.46 11.77 9.77
C VAL A 421 18.89 12.91 10.69
N ARG A 422 19.17 12.65 11.97
CA ARG A 422 19.63 13.69 12.91
C ARG A 422 20.91 14.37 12.42
N ALA A 423 21.86 13.59 11.92
CA ALA A 423 23.12 14.11 11.39
C ALA A 423 22.94 14.99 10.14
N GLN A 424 22.00 14.65 9.25
CA GLN A 424 21.71 15.46 8.06
C GLN A 424 20.94 16.75 8.40
N VAL A 425 20.06 16.70 9.40
CA VAL A 425 19.31 17.86 9.89
C VAL A 425 20.23 18.88 10.57
N GLY A 426 21.18 18.42 11.38
CA GLY A 426 22.11 19.28 12.12
C GLY A 426 21.43 20.12 13.20
N ASP A 427 22.08 21.21 13.62
CA ASP A 427 21.60 22.08 14.71
C ASP A 427 20.64 23.20 14.24
N ASP A 428 20.49 23.39 12.92
CA ASP A 428 19.76 24.53 12.33
C ASP A 428 18.25 24.26 12.15
N LEU A 429 17.82 23.01 12.22
CA LEU A 429 16.46 22.57 11.94
C LEU A 429 15.93 21.68 13.07
N GLU A 430 14.62 21.70 13.29
CA GLU A 430 13.98 20.85 14.30
C GLU A 430 13.61 19.50 13.67
N VAL A 431 13.88 18.40 14.39
CA VAL A 431 13.44 17.05 14.01
C VAL A 431 12.79 16.32 15.18
N THR A 432 11.62 15.76 14.95
CA THR A 432 10.98 14.80 15.86
C THR A 432 10.96 13.43 15.21
N ILE A 433 11.34 12.39 15.94
CA ILE A 433 11.30 11.00 15.45
C ILE A 433 10.39 10.19 16.37
N THR A 434 9.40 9.53 15.77
CA THR A 434 8.40 8.72 16.47
C THR A 434 8.45 7.29 15.96
N GLN A 435 8.53 6.31 16.86
CA GLN A 435 8.42 4.89 16.49
C GLN A 435 6.97 4.54 16.14
N GLN A 436 6.77 3.71 15.12
CA GLN A 436 5.45 3.33 14.60
C GLN A 436 5.09 1.89 14.99
N TYR A 437 5.88 0.90 14.54
CA TYR A 437 5.65 -0.52 14.83
C TYR A 437 6.96 -1.32 14.81
N GLU A 438 6.90 -2.55 15.32
CA GLU A 438 8.06 -3.45 15.41
C GLU A 438 7.92 -4.66 14.46
N ASN A 439 9.04 -5.33 14.18
CA ASN A 439 9.05 -6.57 13.42
C ASN A 439 8.45 -7.72 14.26
N MET A 440 7.47 -8.42 13.71
CA MET A 440 6.79 -9.57 14.32
C MET A 440 7.65 -10.85 14.39
N GLY A 441 8.67 -10.98 13.54
CA GLY A 441 9.50 -12.17 13.37
C GLY A 441 10.02 -12.80 14.66
N PRO A 442 10.69 -12.03 15.52
CA PRO A 442 11.15 -12.53 16.82
C PRO A 442 10.03 -13.11 17.70
N ARG A 443 8.80 -12.63 17.55
CA ARG A 443 7.62 -13.07 18.31
C ARG A 443 6.93 -14.30 17.73
N LEU A 444 7.26 -14.68 16.49
CA LEU A 444 6.73 -15.85 15.79
C LEU A 444 7.74 -17.01 15.70
N ALA A 445 8.96 -16.83 16.22
CA ALA A 445 10.08 -17.76 16.03
C ALA A 445 9.82 -19.18 16.56
N ASP A 446 8.93 -19.35 17.55
CA ASP A 446 8.57 -20.64 18.14
C ASP A 446 7.30 -21.27 17.52
N ARG A 447 6.80 -20.72 16.41
CA ARG A 447 5.56 -21.14 15.72
C ARG A 447 5.81 -21.64 14.30
N PRO A 448 6.65 -22.68 14.09
CA PRO A 448 6.99 -23.17 12.74
C PRO A 448 5.78 -23.66 11.94
N GLU A 449 4.68 -24.02 12.60
CA GLU A 449 3.43 -24.44 11.96
C GLU A 449 2.80 -23.33 11.09
N LEU A 450 3.06 -22.06 11.40
CA LEU A 450 2.62 -20.91 10.59
C LEU A 450 3.21 -20.92 9.18
N ILE A 451 4.33 -21.62 8.98
CA ILE A 451 4.98 -21.79 7.68
C ILE A 451 4.67 -23.16 7.11
N GLN A 452 4.77 -24.21 7.94
CA GLN A 452 4.66 -25.59 7.47
C GLN A 452 3.27 -25.90 6.91
N TRP A 453 2.19 -25.48 7.58
CA TRP A 453 0.85 -25.84 7.13
C TRP A 453 0.45 -25.18 5.81
N PRO A 454 0.70 -23.88 5.57
CA PRO A 454 0.45 -23.29 4.26
C PRO A 454 1.34 -23.90 3.17
N GLN A 455 2.60 -24.25 3.46
CA GLN A 455 3.47 -24.95 2.50
C GLN A 455 2.94 -26.34 2.14
N GLU A 456 2.48 -27.11 3.12
CA GLU A 456 1.88 -28.44 2.89
C GLU A 456 0.57 -28.34 2.10
N ALA A 457 -0.23 -27.30 2.36
CA ALA A 457 -1.44 -27.00 1.59
C ALA A 457 -1.13 -26.67 0.12
N ALA A 458 -0.11 -25.85 -0.14
CA ALA A 458 0.33 -25.52 -1.49
C ALA A 458 0.90 -26.76 -2.20
N ALA A 459 1.74 -27.54 -1.52
CA ALA A 459 2.32 -28.76 -2.06
C ALA A 459 1.26 -29.79 -2.46
N ALA A 460 0.16 -29.89 -1.69
CA ALA A 460 -0.97 -30.76 -2.01
C ALA A 460 -1.74 -30.33 -3.28
N LEU A 461 -1.56 -29.08 -3.74
CA LEU A 461 -2.06 -28.58 -5.03
C LEU A 461 -1.01 -28.64 -6.14
N GLY A 462 0.22 -29.09 -5.85
CA GLY A 462 1.35 -29.03 -6.79
C GLY A 462 1.91 -27.61 -6.96
N LEU A 463 1.62 -26.72 -6.01
CA LEU A 463 2.06 -25.32 -5.98
C LEU A 463 3.17 -25.13 -4.93
N THR A 464 3.82 -23.98 -4.96
CA THR A 464 4.82 -23.57 -3.97
C THR A 464 4.33 -22.34 -3.23
N ALA A 465 4.49 -22.33 -1.91
CA ALA A 465 4.24 -21.16 -1.07
C ALA A 465 5.59 -20.57 -0.61
N PRO A 466 6.09 -19.50 -1.26
CA PRO A 466 7.37 -18.89 -0.91
C PRO A 466 7.27 -18.15 0.43
N ILE A 467 8.38 -18.12 1.17
CA ILE A 467 8.49 -17.26 2.36
C ILE A 467 9.10 -15.95 1.91
N GLN A 468 8.40 -14.84 2.16
CA GLN A 468 8.85 -13.50 1.82
C GLN A 468 8.74 -12.57 3.02
N PRO A 469 9.66 -11.60 3.18
CA PRO A 469 9.52 -10.59 4.21
C PRO A 469 8.49 -9.52 3.78
N ILE A 470 7.69 -9.01 4.72
CA ILE A 470 6.82 -7.87 4.45
C ILE A 470 7.63 -6.60 4.56
N ARG A 471 7.61 -5.81 3.49
CA ARG A 471 8.27 -4.51 3.43
C ARG A 471 7.31 -3.39 3.83
N GLY A 472 6.61 -3.59 4.95
CA GLY A 472 5.51 -2.77 5.49
C GLY A 472 5.20 -3.13 6.95
N GLY A 473 4.02 -2.74 7.44
CA GLY A 473 3.45 -3.19 8.72
C GLY A 473 2.28 -4.14 8.47
N THR A 474 1.74 -4.76 9.52
CA THR A 474 0.57 -5.67 9.40
C THR A 474 -0.48 -5.48 10.50
N GLY A 475 -0.29 -4.51 11.40
CA GLY A 475 -1.22 -4.24 12.49
C GLY A 475 -1.44 -5.39 13.50
N VAL A 476 -0.56 -6.40 13.55
CA VAL A 476 -0.78 -7.61 14.37
C VAL A 476 -0.36 -7.47 15.84
N ASP A 477 0.30 -6.38 16.23
CA ASP A 477 0.90 -6.22 17.57
C ASP A 477 -0.09 -6.46 18.72
N PRO A 478 -1.33 -5.93 18.72
CA PRO A 478 -2.30 -6.19 19.79
C PRO A 478 -2.65 -7.67 19.98
N PHE A 479 -2.63 -8.46 18.90
CA PHE A 479 -2.91 -9.89 18.92
C PHE A 479 -1.74 -10.69 19.49
N LEU A 480 -0.52 -10.34 19.06
CA LEU A 480 0.68 -10.96 19.58
C LEU A 480 0.83 -10.67 21.09
N ASP A 481 0.41 -9.50 21.57
CA ASP A 481 0.43 -9.13 22.99
C ASP A 481 -0.51 -10.00 23.84
N LYS A 482 -1.57 -10.52 23.22
CA LYS A 482 -2.53 -11.45 23.81
C LYS A 482 -2.19 -12.93 23.52
N GLY A 483 -1.02 -13.20 22.94
CA GLY A 483 -0.57 -14.57 22.65
C GLY A 483 -1.21 -15.22 21.43
N VAL A 484 -1.84 -14.43 20.56
CA VAL A 484 -2.40 -14.89 19.28
C VAL A 484 -1.36 -14.68 18.19
N ALA A 485 -0.72 -15.76 17.74
CA ALA A 485 0.33 -15.68 16.74
C ALA A 485 -0.26 -15.54 15.32
N LEU A 486 -0.04 -14.39 14.68
CA LEU A 486 -0.54 -14.11 13.34
C LEU A 486 0.63 -13.98 12.37
N ALA A 487 0.67 -14.88 11.38
CA ALA A 487 1.47 -14.69 10.16
C ALA A 487 0.61 -13.99 9.10
N ASN A 488 1.22 -13.60 7.98
CA ASN A 488 0.49 -13.07 6.82
C ASN A 488 0.55 -14.06 5.66
N LEU A 489 -0.48 -14.07 4.83
CA LEU A 489 -0.54 -14.84 3.59
C LEU A 489 -0.81 -13.92 2.41
N GLY A 490 -0.15 -14.22 1.30
CA GLY A 490 -0.34 -13.56 0.01
C GLY A 490 -1.78 -13.55 -0.48
N THR A 491 -2.10 -12.57 -1.30
CA THR A 491 -3.37 -12.49 -2.04
C THR A 491 -3.18 -12.57 -3.55
N GLY A 492 -2.01 -12.18 -4.06
CA GLY A 492 -1.63 -12.36 -5.45
C GLY A 492 -2.13 -11.27 -6.41
N TYR A 493 -1.93 -10.01 -6.06
CA TYR A 493 -2.12 -8.88 -6.98
C TYR A 493 -0.77 -8.25 -7.38
N PHE A 494 -0.81 -7.43 -8.42
CA PHE A 494 0.29 -6.55 -8.84
C PHE A 494 -0.04 -5.11 -8.47
N ALA A 495 0.99 -4.34 -8.10
CA ALA A 495 0.94 -2.90 -7.89
C ALA A 495 -0.09 -2.42 -6.85
N PRO A 496 -0.02 -2.89 -5.59
CA PRO A 496 -0.86 -2.37 -4.50
C PRO A 496 -0.87 -0.85 -4.42
N GLU A 497 -2.03 -0.30 -4.07
CA GLU A 497 -2.26 1.13 -3.87
C GLU A 497 -1.91 1.99 -5.08
N SER A 498 -1.91 1.40 -6.29
CA SER A 498 -1.63 2.08 -7.54
C SER A 498 -2.75 1.93 -8.55
N GLU A 499 -2.88 2.90 -9.44
CA GLU A 499 -3.69 2.82 -10.65
C GLU A 499 -3.35 1.62 -11.56
N LYS A 500 -2.19 0.98 -11.33
CA LYS A 500 -1.71 -0.20 -12.05
C LYS A 500 -2.25 -1.52 -11.48
N GLU A 501 -3.05 -1.50 -10.41
CA GLU A 501 -3.56 -2.71 -9.75
C GLU A 501 -4.16 -3.72 -10.74
N PHE A 502 -3.76 -4.99 -10.61
CA PHE A 502 -4.47 -6.10 -11.24
C PHE A 502 -4.25 -7.42 -10.50
N THR A 503 -5.13 -8.39 -10.70
CA THR A 503 -4.93 -9.79 -10.33
C THR A 503 -5.32 -10.70 -11.51
N THR A 504 -5.38 -12.02 -11.31
CA THR A 504 -5.82 -12.95 -12.35
C THR A 504 -6.86 -13.93 -11.84
N LEU A 505 -7.72 -14.41 -12.75
CA LEU A 505 -8.71 -15.44 -12.45
C LEU A 505 -8.07 -16.71 -11.88
N GLN A 506 -6.93 -17.11 -12.43
CA GLN A 506 -6.17 -18.28 -12.02
C GLN A 506 -5.61 -18.09 -10.59
N THR A 507 -5.05 -16.92 -10.29
CA THR A 507 -4.57 -16.60 -8.95
C THR A 507 -5.67 -16.67 -7.90
N MET A 508 -6.85 -16.10 -8.19
CA MET A 508 -8.00 -16.18 -7.28
C MET A 508 -8.48 -17.63 -7.05
N ALA A 509 -8.53 -18.44 -8.10
CA ALA A 509 -8.91 -19.86 -7.96
C ALA A 509 -7.89 -20.65 -7.13
N ASP A 510 -6.60 -20.44 -7.37
CA ASP A 510 -5.52 -21.13 -6.66
C ASP A 510 -5.49 -20.72 -5.19
N HIS A 511 -5.68 -19.44 -4.86
CA HIS A 511 -5.77 -18.96 -3.47
C HIS A 511 -6.95 -19.57 -2.72
N ALA A 512 -8.15 -19.56 -3.30
CA ALA A 512 -9.33 -20.14 -2.65
C ALA A 512 -9.13 -21.64 -2.36
N ARG A 513 -8.51 -22.37 -3.28
CA ARG A 513 -8.15 -23.79 -3.08
C ARG A 513 -7.07 -23.96 -2.02
N TRP A 514 -6.05 -23.10 -2.02
CA TRP A 514 -4.94 -23.14 -1.08
C TRP A 514 -5.43 -22.90 0.35
N LEU A 515 -6.24 -21.87 0.59
CA LEU A 515 -6.88 -21.64 1.89
C LEU A 515 -7.79 -22.81 2.29
N GLY A 516 -8.52 -23.37 1.33
CA GLY A 516 -9.35 -24.56 1.54
C GLY A 516 -8.55 -25.80 1.96
N TYR A 517 -7.32 -25.95 1.47
CA TYR A 517 -6.40 -27.03 1.82
C TYR A 517 -5.69 -26.73 3.15
N LEU A 518 -5.38 -25.46 3.43
CA LEU A 518 -4.84 -25.00 4.70
C LEU A 518 -5.80 -25.32 5.85
N VAL A 519 -7.08 -24.95 5.76
CA VAL A 519 -8.04 -25.24 6.83
C VAL A 519 -8.25 -26.75 7.03
N GLN A 520 -8.16 -27.56 5.97
CA GLN A 520 -8.17 -29.02 6.09
C GLN A 520 -6.94 -29.58 6.81
N ARG A 521 -5.77 -28.99 6.54
CA ARG A 521 -4.51 -29.35 7.20
C ARG A 521 -4.59 -29.05 8.69
N ILE A 522 -5.12 -27.88 9.05
CA ILE A 522 -5.28 -27.43 10.44
C ILE A 522 -6.34 -28.27 11.17
N ALA A 523 -7.39 -28.71 10.47
CA ALA A 523 -8.41 -29.60 11.04
C ALA A 523 -7.83 -30.94 11.51
N ASN A 524 -6.70 -31.36 10.94
CA ASN A 524 -6.02 -32.62 11.24
C ASN A 524 -4.51 -32.34 11.37
N PRO A 525 -4.10 -31.63 12.45
CA PRO A 525 -2.77 -31.05 12.63
C PRO A 525 -1.64 -32.10 12.72
#